data_AF-A0A0L0QVH0-F1
#
_entry.id   AF-A0A0L0QVH0-F1
#
_cell.length_a   1.000
_cell.length_b   1.000
_cell.length_c   1.000
_cell.angle_alpha   90.00
_cell.angle_beta   90.00
_cell.angle_gamma   90.00
#
_symmetry.space_group_name_H-M   'P 1'
#
loop_
_entity.id
_entity.type
_entity.pdbx_description
1 polymer ?
#
loop_
_entity_poly.entity_id
_entity_poly.type
_entity_poly.pdbx_seq_one_letter_code
_entity_poly.pdbx_strand_id
1 'polypeptide(L)'
;MARGHFRKRNNGKWQLEVDLGSYIDPKTGTKKRHKKYKTISAKGSREAEKELIKFVSEVTGEGYHEPEKINFVDFVQKEWYPKHAEIHLSHTTLANFILYT
;
A
#
# COMPACT_ATOMS: atom_id res chain seq x y z
N MET A 1 9.90 15.48 -11.64
CA MET A 1 9.06 16.09 -10.59
C MET A 1 7.74 15.34 -10.54
N ALA A 2 7.44 14.67 -9.43
CA ALA A 2 6.14 14.04 -9.23
C ALA A 2 5.06 15.13 -9.26
N ARG A 3 4.07 15.01 -10.14
CA ARG A 3 2.95 15.96 -10.20
C ARG A 3 1.83 15.44 -9.31
N GLY A 4 1.53 16.17 -8.25
CA GLY A 4 0.39 15.93 -7.38
C GLY A 4 -0.86 16.64 -7.91
N HIS A 5 -1.99 15.96 -7.92
CA HIS A 5 -3.30 16.52 -8.26
C HIS A 5 -4.29 16.17 -7.15
N PHE A 6 -5.16 17.10 -6.78
CA PHE A 6 -6.23 16.86 -5.82
C PHE A 6 -7.58 17.22 -6.43
N ARG A 7 -8.57 16.34 -6.27
CA ARG A 7 -9.95 16.58 -6.73
C ARG A 7 -10.94 16.46 -5.58
N LYS A 8 -11.91 17.35 -5.54
CA LYS A 8 -13.02 17.28 -4.59
C LYS A 8 -13.94 16.12 -4.96
N ARG A 9 -14.30 15.28 -3.99
CA ARG A 9 -15.38 14.29 -4.05
C ARG A 9 -16.57 14.78 -3.22
N ASN A 10 -17.67 14.03 -3.28
CA ASN A 10 -18.85 14.31 -2.48
C ASN A 10 -18.58 14.05 -0.97
N ASN A 11 -19.35 14.71 -0.10
CA ASN A 11 -19.28 14.60 1.36
C ASN A 11 -17.93 15.02 1.99
N GLY A 12 -17.30 16.10 1.51
CA GLY A 12 -16.05 16.61 2.09
C GLY A 12 -14.85 15.68 1.91
N LYS A 13 -14.98 14.65 1.06
CA LYS A 13 -13.87 13.78 0.69
C LYS A 13 -13.07 14.41 -0.44
N TRP A 14 -11.76 14.19 -0.42
CA TRP A 14 -10.85 14.63 -1.47
C TRP A 14 -10.04 13.43 -1.93
N GLN A 15 -9.80 13.35 -3.23
CA GLN A 15 -8.94 12.34 -3.81
C GLN A 15 -7.64 13.00 -4.24
N LEU A 16 -6.55 12.52 -3.65
CA LEU A 16 -5.18 12.87 -3.98
C LEU A 16 -4.65 11.87 -5.00
N GLU A 17 -3.97 12.37 -6.02
CA GLU A 17 -3.29 11.61 -7.07
C GLU A 17 -1.85 12.09 -7.14
N VAL A 18 -0.91 11.15 -7.16
CA VAL A 18 0.51 11.43 -7.36
C VAL A 18 0.99 10.61 -8.55
N ASP A 19 1.46 11.30 -9.59
CA ASP A 19 2.07 10.67 -10.75
C ASP A 19 3.59 10.54 -10.53
N LEU A 20 4.05 9.30 -10.39
CA LEU A 20 5.46 8.94 -10.18
C LEU A 20 6.15 8.54 -11.48
N GLY A 21 5.48 8.73 -12.63
CA GLY A 21 6.00 8.38 -13.94
C GLY A 21 5.51 7.00 -14.40
N SER A 22 6.37 6.27 -15.10
CA SER A 22 6.03 4.99 -15.71
C SER A 22 7.06 3.94 -15.36
N TYR A 23 6.59 2.77 -14.93
CA TYR A 23 7.45 1.60 -14.73
C TYR A 23 7.19 0.59 -15.85
N ILE A 24 8.23 -0.15 -16.21
CA ILE A 24 8.11 -1.31 -17.08
C ILE A 24 7.81 -2.48 -16.17
N ASP A 25 6.65 -3.09 -16.35
CA ASP A 25 6.22 -4.19 -15.51
C ASP A 25 7.05 -5.45 -15.90
N PRO A 26 7.94 -5.97 -15.04
CA PRO A 26 8.92 -7.00 -15.42
C PRO A 26 8.27 -8.32 -15.86
N LYS A 27 7.01 -8.55 -15.47
CA LYS A 27 6.23 -9.75 -15.86
C LYS A 27 5.55 -9.63 -17.22
N THR A 28 5.29 -8.42 -17.72
CA THR A 28 4.48 -8.23 -18.95
C THR A 28 5.16 -7.36 -20.01
N GLY A 29 6.29 -6.72 -19.69
CA GLY A 29 7.01 -5.81 -20.60
C GLY A 29 6.23 -4.54 -20.96
N THR A 30 5.05 -4.33 -20.36
CA THR A 30 4.20 -3.19 -20.66
C THR A 30 4.56 -1.98 -19.79
N LYS A 31 4.56 -0.80 -20.41
CA LYS A 31 4.77 0.47 -19.74
C LYS A 31 3.50 0.85 -18.97
N LYS A 32 3.47 0.64 -17.66
CA LYS A 32 2.36 1.04 -16.79
C LYS A 32 2.67 2.36 -16.10
N ARG A 33 1.67 3.22 -15.96
CA ARG A 33 1.81 4.46 -15.20
C ARG A 33 1.79 4.15 -13.71
N HIS A 34 2.81 4.62 -13.00
CA HIS A 34 2.93 4.48 -11.56
C HIS A 34 2.17 5.61 -10.88
N LYS A 35 0.83 5.49 -10.85
CA LYS A 35 -0.05 6.47 -10.20
C LYS A 35 -0.47 5.95 -8.83
N LYS A 36 -0.29 6.77 -7.79
CA LYS A 36 -0.79 6.48 -6.44
C LYS A 36 -2.00 7.35 -6.13
N TYR A 37 -2.99 6.74 -5.50
CA TYR A 37 -4.24 7.38 -5.13
C TYR A 37 -4.46 7.27 -3.62
N LYS A 38 -4.84 8.37 -2.98
CA LYS A 38 -5.22 8.41 -1.56
C LYS A 38 -6.52 9.20 -1.43
N THR A 39 -7.50 8.65 -0.72
CA THR A 39 -8.74 9.36 -0.43
C THR A 39 -8.70 9.84 1.02
N ILE A 40 -8.91 11.14 1.22
CA ILE A 40 -8.89 11.79 2.54
C ILE A 40 -10.22 12.50 2.80
N SER A 41 -10.52 12.77 4.06
CA SER A 41 -11.59 13.69 4.46
C SER A 41 -10.94 15.01 4.85
N ALA A 42 -11.33 16.13 4.24
CA ALA A 42 -10.78 17.45 4.55
C ALA A 42 -11.86 18.53 4.44
N LYS A 43 -11.81 19.51 5.35
CA LYS A 43 -12.83 20.56 5.47
C LYS A 43 -12.72 21.60 4.34
N GLY A 44 -11.54 21.74 3.73
CA GLY A 44 -11.31 22.71 2.66
C GLY A 44 -10.12 22.37 1.74
N SER A 45 -9.98 23.14 0.65
CA SER A 45 -8.92 22.96 -0.35
C SER A 45 -7.51 23.10 0.23
N ARG A 46 -7.31 24.02 1.18
CA ARG A 46 -6.02 24.22 1.86
C ARG A 46 -5.56 23.02 2.68
N GLU A 47 -6.48 22.34 3.36
CA GLU A 47 -6.16 21.11 4.11
C GLU A 47 -5.82 19.98 3.14
N ALA A 48 -6.57 19.86 2.04
CA ALA A 48 -6.30 18.87 1.00
C ALA A 48 -4.92 19.08 0.34
N GLU A 49 -4.50 20.32 0.14
CA GLU A 49 -3.17 20.65 -0.40
C GLU A 49 -2.03 20.29 0.58
N LYS A 50 -2.19 20.56 1.88
CA LYS A 50 -1.21 20.14 2.89
C LYS A 50 -1.04 18.63 2.94
N GLU A 51 -2.16 17.91 2.93
CA GLU A 51 -2.17 16.43 2.87
C GLU A 51 -1.58 15.91 1.56
N LEU A 52 -1.77 16.61 0.43
CA LEU A 52 -1.14 16.27 -0.84
C LEU A 52 0.38 16.39 -0.74
N ILE A 53 0.90 17.48 -0.18
CA ILE A 53 2.35 17.69 -0.03
C ILE A 53 2.94 16.58 0.86
N LYS A 54 2.28 16.28 1.98
CA LYS A 54 2.67 15.18 2.86
C LYS A 54 2.67 13.84 2.10
N PHE A 55 1.62 13.56 1.34
CA PHE A 55 1.53 12.34 0.53
C PHE A 55 2.61 12.27 -0.56
N VAL A 56 2.94 13.38 -1.23
CA VAL A 56 4.04 13.43 -2.20
C VAL A 56 5.38 13.14 -1.51
N SER A 57 5.61 13.70 -0.32
CA SER A 57 6.83 13.43 0.47
C SER A 57 6.90 11.98 0.96
N GLU A 58 5.79 11.40 1.41
CA GLU A 58 5.70 9.99 1.82
C GLU A 58 6.08 9.05 0.67
N VAL A 59 5.60 9.35 -0.53
CA VAL A 59 5.76 8.50 -1.71
C VAL A 59 7.12 8.72 -2.41
N THR A 60 7.69 9.92 -2.32
CA THR A 60 9.00 10.24 -2.91
C THR A 60 10.15 9.93 -1.94
N GLY A 61 9.88 9.90 -0.63
CA GLY A 61 10.87 9.57 0.39
C GLY A 61 11.37 8.13 0.24
N GLU A 62 12.64 7.92 0.53
CA GLU A 62 13.38 6.65 0.35
C GLU A 62 12.86 5.47 1.20
N GLY A 63 11.74 5.63 1.93
CA GLY A 63 11.16 4.62 2.82
C GLY A 63 9.78 4.09 2.39
N TYR A 64 9.25 4.46 1.23
CA TYR A 64 7.97 3.91 0.77
C TYR A 64 8.14 2.49 0.22
N HIS A 65 8.03 1.51 1.11
CA HIS A 65 7.84 0.12 0.73
C HIS A 65 6.36 -0.08 0.39
N GLU A 66 6.04 -0.18 -0.90
CA GLU A 66 4.70 -0.58 -1.32
C GLU A 66 4.40 -1.96 -0.70
N PRO A 67 3.35 -2.10 0.12
CA PRO A 67 2.98 -3.41 0.63
C PRO A 67 2.64 -4.29 -0.56
N GLU A 68 3.47 -5.29 -0.81
CA GLU A 68 3.20 -6.26 -1.86
C GLU A 68 1.86 -6.92 -1.55
N LYS A 69 0.98 -6.95 -2.55
CA LYS A 69 -0.26 -7.73 -2.47
C LYS A 69 0.12 -9.20 -2.51
N ILE A 70 0.40 -9.76 -1.35
CA ILE A 70 0.61 -11.20 -1.18
C ILE A 70 -0.74 -11.88 -0.98
N ASN A 71 -0.86 -13.10 -1.49
CA ASN A 71 -2.02 -13.92 -1.19
C ASN A 71 -1.98 -14.32 0.30
N PHE A 72 -3.14 -14.55 0.92
CA PHE A 72 -3.20 -15.00 2.31
C PHE A 72 -2.41 -16.29 2.52
N VAL A 73 -2.48 -17.23 1.56
CA VAL A 73 -1.69 -18.47 1.60
C VAL A 73 -0.19 -18.19 1.57
N ASP A 74 0.26 -17.26 0.71
CA ASP A 74 1.66 -16.85 0.64
C ASP A 74 2.13 -16.18 1.94
N PHE A 75 1.27 -15.37 2.56
CA PHE A 75 1.54 -14.75 3.86
C PHE A 75 1.71 -15.80 4.97
N VAL A 76 0.78 -16.75 5.06
CA VAL A 76 0.81 -17.82 6.06
C VAL A 76 2.12 -18.61 5.94
N GLN A 77 2.51 -18.99 4.72
CA GLN A 77 3.69 -19.83 4.50
C GLN A 77 5.02 -19.07 4.60
N LYS A 78 5.12 -17.85 4.07
CA LYS A 78 6.41 -17.14 3.93
C LYS A 78 6.71 -16.19 5.08
N GLU A 79 5.67 -15.65 5.70
CA GLU A 79 5.81 -14.61 6.71
C GLU A 79 5.42 -15.15 8.08
N TRP A 80 4.16 -15.56 8.26
CA TRP A 80 3.63 -15.92 9.58
C TRP A 80 4.25 -17.21 10.13
N TYR A 81 4.35 -18.25 9.31
CA TYR A 81 4.88 -19.53 9.75
C TYR A 81 6.34 -19.47 10.24
N PRO A 82 7.31 -19.04 9.42
CA PRO A 82 8.73 -19.03 9.81
C PRO A 82 9.08 -17.93 10.82
N LYS A 83 8.39 -16.77 10.79
CA LYS A 83 8.75 -15.64 11.67
C LYS A 83 8.04 -15.65 13.01
N HIS A 84 6.92 -16.35 13.13
CA HIS A 84 6.09 -16.26 14.34
C HIS A 84 5.55 -17.61 14.83
N ALA A 85 4.93 -18.41 13.96
CA ALA A 85 4.25 -19.64 14.37
C ALA A 85 5.24 -20.66 14.97
N GLU A 86 6.39 -20.87 14.32
CA GLU A 86 7.41 -21.83 14.78
C GLU A 86 8.01 -21.46 16.14
N ILE A 87 8.15 -20.17 16.43
CA ILE A 87 8.85 -19.66 17.62
C ILE A 87 7.89 -19.59 18.83
N HIS A 88 6.63 -19.22 18.60
CA HIS A 88 5.72 -18.83 19.68
C HIS A 88 4.56 -19.80 19.94
N LEU A 89 4.20 -20.67 18.97
CA LEU A 89 3.08 -21.59 19.17
C LEU A 89 3.55 -22.94 19.73
N SER A 90 2.73 -23.50 20.62
CA SER A 90 2.88 -24.89 21.04
C SER A 90 2.59 -25.83 19.87
N HIS A 91 3.27 -26.98 19.85
CA HIS A 91 3.21 -27.97 18.76
C HIS A 91 1.77 -28.38 18.39
N THR A 92 0.89 -28.54 19.39
CA THR A 92 -0.52 -28.93 19.16
C THR A 92 -1.34 -27.80 18.55
N THR A 93 -1.09 -26.56 18.97
CA THR A 93 -1.77 -25.37 18.44
C THR A 93 -1.35 -25.11 17.00
N LEU A 94 -0.05 -25.22 16.70
CA LEU A 94 0.49 -25.08 15.35
C LEU A 94 -0.08 -26.15 14.41
N ALA A 95 -0.12 -27.42 14.84
CA ALA A 95 -0.68 -28.52 14.05
C ALA A 95 -2.15 -28.27 13.68
N ASN A 96 -2.95 -27.77 14.62
CA ASN A 96 -4.35 -27.41 14.35
C ASN A 96 -4.46 -26.29 13.30
N PHE A 97 -3.65 -25.24 13.41
CA PHE A 97 -3.70 -24.16 12.42
C PHE A 97 -3.36 -24.66 11.01
N ILE A 98 -2.32 -25.49 10.85
CA ILE A 98 -1.94 -26.04 9.54
C ILE A 98 -3.03 -26.94 8.94
N LEU A 99 -3.74 -27.70 9.77
CA LEU A 99 -4.77 -28.65 9.32
C LEU A 99 -6.00 -27.96 8.69
N TYR A 100 -6.28 -26.72 9.09
CA TYR A 100 -7.48 -25.98 8.68
C TYR A 100 -7.20 -24.78 7.74
N THR A 101 -5.94 -24.46 7.44
CA THR A 101 -5.52 -23.41 6.49
C THR A 101 -5.08 -23.98 5.16
#